data_AF-A0A4P7SU82-F1
#
_entry.id   AF-A0A4P7SU82-F1
#
_cell.length_a   1.000
_cell.length_b   1.000
_cell.length_c   1.000
_cell.angle_alpha   90.00
_cell.angle_beta   90.00
_cell.angle_gamma   90.00
#
_symmetry.space_group_name_H-M   'P 1'
#
loop_
_entity.id
_entity.type
_entity.pdbx_description
1 polymer ?
#
loop_
_entity_poly.entity_id
_entity_poly.type
_entity_poly.pdbx_seq_one_letter_code
_entity_poly.pdbx_strand_id
1 'polypeptide(L)'
;MDLAEWYAGKRWVGLLELIDNLPTACRLNEAIANDPETAAHLAELRLSAPDDAEPWSPRISEFDLNITMLREILHAIKGLRQVSIAAAGGKPGEETPFPAPYTEIDRAIEAAERNWAEMFVGQFGFDADDI
;
A
#
# COMPACT_ATOMS: atom_id res chain seq x y z
N MET A 1 -22.82 2.85 -20.32
CA MET A 1 -21.55 2.72 -21.06
C MET A 1 -21.23 1.24 -21.11
N ASP A 2 -21.16 0.63 -22.29
CA ASP A 2 -20.90 -0.81 -22.42
C ASP A 2 -19.41 -1.05 -22.70
N LEU A 3 -18.76 -1.78 -21.78
CA LEU A 3 -17.34 -2.12 -21.88
C LEU A 3 -17.08 -3.10 -23.03
N ALA A 4 -18.04 -3.98 -23.33
CA ALA A 4 -17.91 -4.95 -24.41
C ALA A 4 -17.88 -4.25 -25.78
N GLU A 5 -18.69 -3.20 -25.94
CA GLU A 5 -18.70 -2.36 -27.13
C GLU A 5 -17.37 -1.60 -27.30
N TRP A 6 -16.82 -1.05 -26.22
CA TRP A 6 -15.54 -0.32 -26.26
C TRP A 6 -14.35 -1.23 -26.54
N TYR A 7 -14.35 -2.44 -25.98
CA TYR A 7 -13.35 -3.46 -26.25
C TYR A 7 -13.39 -3.93 -27.72
N ALA A 8 -14.59 -4.28 -28.22
CA ALA A 8 -14.77 -4.69 -29.61
C ALA A 8 -14.44 -3.55 -30.59
N GLY A 9 -14.77 -2.31 -30.21
CA GLY A 9 -14.47 -1.09 -30.96
C GLY A 9 -13.00 -0.63 -30.85
N LYS A 10 -12.13 -1.38 -30.15
CA LYS A 10 -10.71 -1.06 -29.94
C LYS A 10 -10.47 0.34 -29.37
N ARG A 11 -11.39 0.82 -28.52
CA ARG A 11 -11.31 2.14 -27.88
C ARG A 11 -10.41 2.10 -26.65
N TRP A 12 -9.15 1.75 -26.86
CA TRP A 12 -8.17 1.51 -25.78
C TRP A 12 -7.93 2.74 -24.91
N VAL A 13 -7.84 3.92 -25.52
CA VAL A 13 -7.63 5.18 -24.77
C VAL A 13 -8.78 5.44 -23.80
N GLY A 14 -10.03 5.24 -24.23
CA GLY A 14 -11.19 5.44 -23.35
C GLY A 14 -11.27 4.40 -22.23
N LEU A 15 -10.83 3.16 -22.50
CA LEU A 15 -10.74 2.13 -21.46
C LEU A 15 -9.66 2.45 -20.42
N LEU A 16 -8.52 2.98 -20.85
CA LEU A 16 -7.45 3.42 -19.95
C LEU A 16 -7.89 4.65 -19.12
N GLU A 17 -8.50 5.65 -19.76
CA GLU A 17 -9.06 6.81 -19.04
C GLU A 17 -10.13 6.39 -18.02
N LEU A 18 -10.94 5.37 -18.33
CA LEU A 18 -11.90 4.83 -17.38
C LEU A 18 -11.19 4.22 -16.17
N ILE A 19 -10.14 3.42 -16.41
CA ILE A 19 -9.33 2.78 -15.36
C ILE A 19 -8.69 3.85 -14.47
N ASP A 20 -8.10 4.89 -15.05
CA ASP A 20 -7.42 5.98 -14.32
C ASP A 20 -8.37 6.80 -13.44
N ASN A 21 -9.66 6.83 -13.78
CA ASN A 21 -10.70 7.53 -13.01
C ASN A 21 -11.48 6.62 -12.05
N LEU A 22 -11.12 5.34 -11.92
CA LEU A 22 -11.77 4.47 -10.96
C LEU A 22 -11.43 4.88 -9.53
N PRO A 23 -12.40 4.78 -8.59
CA PRO A 23 -12.11 4.96 -7.17
C PRO A 23 -11.02 3.99 -6.72
N THR A 24 -10.16 4.45 -5.81
CA THR A 24 -9.07 3.64 -5.26
C THR A 24 -9.60 2.32 -4.67
N ALA A 25 -10.75 2.37 -4.01
CA ALA A 25 -11.48 1.20 -3.50
C ALA A 25 -12.41 0.59 -4.57
N CYS A 26 -11.84 0.04 -5.64
CA CYS A 26 -12.59 -0.70 -6.66
C CYS A 26 -12.05 -2.12 -6.83
N ARG A 27 -12.90 -3.02 -7.36
CA ARG A 27 -12.55 -4.44 -7.57
C ARG A 27 -11.36 -4.65 -8.52
N LEU A 28 -11.13 -3.70 -9.43
CA LEU A 28 -9.96 -3.77 -10.32
C LEU A 28 -8.67 -3.60 -9.51
N ASN A 29 -8.61 -2.59 -8.64
CA ASN A 29 -7.44 -2.35 -7.79
C ASN A 29 -7.24 -3.47 -6.78
N GLU A 30 -8.33 -4.06 -6.27
CA GLU A 30 -8.27 -5.27 -5.44
C GLU A 30 -7.66 -6.46 -6.20
N ALA A 31 -8.05 -6.69 -7.45
CA ALA A 31 -7.49 -7.76 -8.26
C ALA A 31 -6.00 -7.53 -8.57
N ILE A 32 -5.61 -6.28 -8.85
CA ILE A 32 -4.21 -5.91 -9.08
C ILE A 32 -3.37 -6.09 -7.81
N ALA A 33 -3.88 -5.70 -6.64
CA ALA A 33 -3.16 -5.81 -5.37
C ALA A 33 -3.04 -7.25 -4.85
N ASN A 34 -3.93 -8.15 -5.27
CA ASN A 34 -3.89 -9.57 -4.92
C ASN A 34 -3.23 -10.45 -6.00
N ASP A 35 -2.77 -9.86 -7.12
CA ASP A 35 -2.04 -10.59 -8.15
C ASP A 35 -0.60 -10.90 -7.67
N PRO A 36 -0.16 -12.18 -7.60
CA PRO A 36 1.12 -12.53 -7.03
C PRO A 36 2.33 -11.92 -7.74
N GLU A 37 2.29 -11.81 -9.08
CA GLU A 37 3.39 -11.25 -9.87
C GLU A 37 3.50 -9.74 -9.63
N THR A 38 2.38 -9.02 -9.68
CA THR A 38 2.33 -7.59 -9.39
C THR A 38 2.72 -7.29 -7.94
N ALA A 39 2.29 -8.13 -7.00
CA ALA A 39 2.60 -7.97 -5.57
C ALA A 39 4.11 -8.12 -5.29
N ALA A 40 4.77 -9.11 -5.90
CA ALA A 40 6.21 -9.30 -5.78
C ALA A 40 6.99 -8.08 -6.31
N HIS A 41 6.59 -7.54 -7.45
CA HIS A 41 7.24 -6.35 -8.02
C HIS A 41 7.06 -5.09 -7.16
N LEU A 42 5.86 -4.91 -6.58
CA LEU A 42 5.58 -3.79 -5.67
C LEU A 42 6.32 -3.91 -4.33
N ALA A 43 6.50 -5.14 -3.83
CA ALA A 43 7.30 -5.41 -2.64
C ALA A 43 8.78 -5.05 -2.85
N GLU A 44 9.36 -5.41 -3.99
CA GLU A 44 10.74 -5.03 -4.35
C GLU A 44 10.92 -3.50 -4.40
N LEU A 45 9.96 -2.78 -4.99
CA LEU A 45 9.96 -1.32 -5.01
C LEU A 45 9.87 -0.72 -3.61
N ARG A 46 9.09 -1.33 -2.70
CA ARG A 46 8.90 -0.84 -1.33
C ARG A 46 10.11 -1.13 -0.44
N LEU A 47 10.74 -2.30 -0.56
CA LEU A 47 12.01 -2.64 0.11
C LEU A 47 13.17 -1.71 -0.30
N SER A 48 13.08 -1.06 -1.46
CA SER A 48 14.05 -0.06 -1.90
C SER A 48 13.84 1.33 -1.29
N ALA A 49 12.73 1.56 -0.58
CA ALA A 49 12.43 2.80 0.13
C ALA A 49 12.79 2.69 1.63
N PRO A 50 13.34 3.75 2.26
CA PRO A 50 13.69 3.71 3.67
C PRO A 50 12.44 3.56 4.55
N ASP A 51 12.58 2.71 5.56
CA ASP A 51 11.52 2.01 6.29
C ASP A 51 11.00 2.80 7.51
N ASP A 52 9.67 2.89 7.65
CA ASP A 52 8.98 3.51 8.80
C ASP A 52 7.92 2.53 9.35
N ALA A 53 8.32 1.75 10.36
CA ALA A 53 7.57 1.00 11.38
C ALA A 53 6.16 0.46 11.03
N GLU A 54 5.98 -0.86 11.08
CA GLU A 54 4.69 -1.53 10.84
C GLU A 54 3.60 -1.19 11.88
N PRO A 55 2.54 -0.47 11.47
CA PRO A 55 1.32 -0.33 12.26
C PRO A 55 0.34 -1.45 11.92
N TRP A 56 -0.44 -1.90 12.91
CA TRP A 56 -1.58 -2.81 12.75
C TRP A 56 -2.45 -2.42 11.53
N SER A 57 -2.69 -3.35 10.59
CA SER A 57 -3.34 -3.10 9.30
C SER A 57 -4.69 -3.85 9.20
N PRO A 58 -5.84 -3.17 9.01
CA PRO A 58 -7.14 -3.83 8.83
C PRO A 58 -7.20 -4.72 7.57
N ARG A 59 -8.15 -5.67 7.53
CA ARG A 59 -8.34 -6.52 6.34
C ARG A 59 -8.98 -5.74 5.20
N ILE A 60 -8.63 -6.04 3.93
CA ILE A 60 -9.23 -5.40 2.74
C ILE A 60 -10.76 -5.50 2.75
N SER A 61 -11.31 -6.63 3.18
CA SER A 61 -12.77 -6.85 3.30
C SER A 61 -13.47 -5.88 4.26
N GLU A 62 -12.71 -5.26 5.15
CA GLU A 62 -13.17 -4.29 6.13
C GLU A 62 -12.90 -2.85 5.65
N PHE A 63 -12.25 -2.66 4.50
CA PHE A 63 -11.84 -1.35 3.98
C PHE A 63 -12.82 -0.80 2.95
N ASP A 64 -13.99 -0.38 3.44
CA ASP A 64 -15.06 0.23 2.61
C ASP A 64 -14.72 1.69 2.22
N LEU A 65 -15.45 2.24 1.24
CA LEU A 65 -15.35 3.64 0.80
C LEU A 65 -15.45 4.63 1.98
N ASN A 66 -16.34 4.35 2.94
CA ASN A 66 -16.48 5.17 4.14
C ASN A 66 -15.19 5.23 4.96
N ILE A 67 -14.47 4.11 5.08
CA ILE A 67 -13.21 4.03 5.83
C ILE A 67 -12.08 4.73 5.07
N THR A 68 -12.10 4.66 3.73
CA THR A 68 -11.18 5.43 2.88
C THR A 68 -11.37 6.93 3.07
N MET A 69 -12.63 7.41 3.03
CA MET A 69 -12.95 8.82 3.25
C MET A 69 -12.60 9.29 4.66
N LEU A 70 -12.87 8.47 5.68
CA LEU A 70 -12.49 8.78 7.07
C LEU A 70 -10.96 8.85 7.23
N ARG A 71 -10.21 7.99 6.55
CA ARG A 71 -8.75 8.03 6.52
C ARG A 71 -8.24 9.31 5.86
N GLU A 72 -8.82 9.72 4.74
CA GLU A 72 -8.44 10.98 4.07
C GLU A 72 -8.72 12.20 4.95
N ILE A 73 -9.89 12.24 5.61
CA ILE A 73 -10.23 13.29 6.58
C ILE A 73 -9.22 13.31 7.73
N LEU A 74 -8.88 12.13 8.28
CA LEU A 74 -7.89 12.04 9.35
C LEU A 74 -6.53 12.58 8.91
N HIS A 75 -6.07 12.22 7.70
CA HIS A 75 -4.82 12.73 7.12
C HIS A 75 -4.85 14.25 6.91
N ALA A 76 -5.97 14.80 6.45
CA ALA A 76 -6.13 16.24 6.31
C ALA A 76 -6.06 16.98 7.66
N ILE A 77 -6.67 16.41 8.71
CA ILE A 77 -6.63 16.97 10.08
C ILE A 77 -5.21 16.91 10.65
N LYS A 78 -4.53 15.78 10.46
CA LYS A 78 -3.13 15.55 10.81
C LYS A 78 -2.20 16.58 10.17
N GLY A 79 -2.33 16.78 8.86
CA GLY A 79 -1.63 17.84 8.13
C GLY A 79 -1.92 19.24 8.68
N LEU A 80 -3.19 19.57 8.96
CA LEU A 80 -3.56 20.85 9.55
C LEU A 80 -2.91 21.08 10.92
N ARG A 81 -2.83 20.04 11.75
CA ARG A 81 -2.16 20.08 13.05
C ARG A 81 -0.67 20.35 12.90
N GLN A 82 0.02 19.67 11.98
CA GLN A 82 1.44 19.89 11.73
C GLN A 82 1.72 21.32 11.25
N VAL A 83 0.91 21.85 10.31
CA VAL A 83 0.99 23.23 9.85
C VAL A 83 0.78 24.23 10.99
N SER A 84 -0.18 23.95 11.88
CA SER A 84 -0.45 24.80 13.05
C SER A 84 0.71 24.80 14.06
N ILE A 85 1.33 23.64 14.31
CA ILE A 85 2.52 23.53 15.18
C ILE A 85 3.70 24.28 14.57
N ALA A 86 3.93 24.13 13.27
CA ALA A 86 5.00 24.84 12.56
C ALA A 86 4.78 26.37 12.57
N ALA A 87 3.54 26.82 12.35
CA ALA A 87 3.17 28.23 12.40
C ALA A 87 3.34 28.85 13.81
N ALA A 88 3.16 28.04 14.87
CA ALA A 88 3.41 28.43 16.26
C ALA A 88 4.90 28.37 16.67
N GLY A 89 5.80 27.99 15.75
CA GLY A 89 7.25 27.91 16.00
C GLY A 89 7.73 26.59 16.60
N GLY A 90 6.88 25.56 16.65
CA GLY A 90 7.26 24.22 17.08
C GLY A 90 7.81 23.36 15.94
N LYS A 91 8.56 22.29 16.27
CA LYS A 91 8.95 21.25 15.31
C LYS A 91 7.84 20.18 15.26
N PRO A 92 7.17 19.96 14.12
CA PRO A 92 6.18 18.88 13.99
C PRO A 92 6.83 17.52 14.25
N GLY A 93 6.16 16.66 15.00
CA GLY A 93 6.56 15.26 15.15
C GLY A 93 6.28 14.46 13.89
N GLU A 94 7.00 13.37 13.71
CA GLU A 94 6.77 12.39 12.64
C GLU A 94 5.40 11.75 12.84
N GLU A 95 4.51 11.91 11.86
CA GLU A 95 3.17 11.37 11.95
C GLU A 95 3.12 10.03 11.21
N THR A 96 2.88 8.97 11.98
CA THR A 96 2.65 7.65 11.42
C THR A 96 1.40 7.66 10.55
N PRO A 97 1.47 7.14 9.30
CA PRO A 97 0.32 7.04 8.43
C PRO A 97 -0.78 6.21 9.08
N PHE A 98 -2.05 6.53 8.79
CA PHE A 98 -3.13 5.62 9.15
C PHE A 98 -2.94 4.30 8.40
N PRO A 99 -3.12 3.15 9.07
CA PRO A 99 -2.68 1.88 8.51
C PRO A 99 -3.35 1.52 7.17
N ALA A 100 -2.55 0.81 6.37
CA ALA A 100 -2.89 0.07 5.16
C ALA A 100 -4.19 -0.75 5.31
N PRO A 101 -4.89 -1.22 4.28
CA PRO A 101 -5.41 -2.58 4.35
C PRO A 101 -4.29 -3.59 4.07
N TYR A 102 -4.31 -4.73 4.76
CA TYR A 102 -3.31 -5.79 4.59
C TYR A 102 -3.55 -6.57 3.28
N THR A 103 -2.55 -6.57 2.42
CA THR A 103 -2.58 -7.07 1.03
C THR A 103 -1.60 -8.23 0.82
N GLU A 104 -1.68 -8.91 -0.34
CA GLU A 104 -0.65 -9.89 -0.73
C GLU A 104 0.74 -9.24 -0.89
N ILE A 105 0.81 -7.92 -1.10
CA ILE A 105 2.06 -7.16 -1.10
C ILE A 105 2.71 -7.22 0.29
N ASP A 106 1.95 -6.97 1.35
CA ASP A 106 2.47 -7.03 2.73
C ASP A 106 2.93 -8.45 3.07
N ARG A 107 2.20 -9.45 2.59
CA ARG A 107 2.58 -10.86 2.76
C ARG A 107 3.86 -11.24 1.98
N ALA A 108 4.05 -10.66 0.80
CA ALA A 108 5.26 -10.82 0.01
C ALA A 108 6.45 -10.08 0.62
N ILE A 109 6.23 -8.93 1.26
CA ILE A 109 7.24 -8.19 2.02
C ILE A 109 7.70 -9.01 3.23
N GLU A 110 6.78 -9.51 4.06
CA GLU A 110 7.14 -10.39 5.19
C GLU A 110 7.93 -11.62 4.75
N ALA A 111 7.55 -12.24 3.63
CA ALA A 111 8.27 -13.38 3.07
C ALA A 111 9.67 -13.01 2.56
N ALA A 112 9.81 -11.83 1.93
CA ALA A 112 11.09 -11.33 1.44
C ALA A 112 12.02 -10.93 2.60
N GLU A 113 11.49 -10.30 3.65
CA GLU A 113 12.24 -9.97 4.86
C GLU A 113 12.70 -11.22 5.60
N ARG A 114 11.83 -12.24 5.71
CA ARG A 114 12.21 -13.53 6.29
C ARG A 114 13.31 -14.21 5.49
N ASN A 115 13.19 -14.25 4.16
CA ASN A 115 14.23 -14.79 3.29
C ASN A 115 15.54 -13.98 3.38
N TRP A 116 15.47 -12.65 3.49
CA TRP A 116 16.64 -11.80 3.68
C TRP A 116 17.31 -12.06 5.03
N ALA A 117 16.53 -12.18 6.11
CA ALA A 117 17.04 -12.49 7.44
C ALA A 117 17.69 -13.88 7.48
N GLU A 118 17.06 -14.90 6.88
CA GLU A 118 17.63 -16.24 6.74
C GLU A 118 18.96 -16.23 5.95
N MET A 119 19.00 -15.50 4.84
CA MET A 119 20.23 -15.35 4.04
C MET A 119 21.33 -14.58 4.77
N PHE A 120 20.98 -13.51 5.49
CA PHE A 120 21.92 -12.69 6.26
C PHE A 120 22.48 -13.47 7.45
N VAL A 121 21.65 -14.19 8.19
CA VAL A 121 22.05 -15.01 9.35
C VAL A 121 22.89 -16.22 8.90
N GLY A 122 22.54 -16.86 7.78
CA GLY A 122 23.34 -17.91 7.16
C GLY A 122 24.74 -17.44 6.72
N GLN A 123 24.88 -16.17 6.33
CA GLN A 123 26.19 -15.57 5.99
C GLN A 123 27.12 -15.45 7.22
N PHE A 124 26.55 -15.39 8.44
CA PHE A 124 27.31 -15.38 9.70
C PHE A 124 27.45 -16.77 10.34
N GLY A 125 26.94 -17.83 9.70
CA GLY A 125 27.16 -19.23 10.10
C GLY A 125 26.21 -19.75 11.19
N PHE A 126 25.07 -19.09 11.39
CA PHE A 126 23.99 -19.57 12.26
C PHE A 126 22.95 -20.33 11.44
N ASP A 127 22.27 -21.30 12.05
CA ASP A 127 21.27 -22.14 11.36
C ASP A 127 19.88 -21.51 11.43
N ALA A 128 18.98 -21.86 10.50
CA ALA A 128 17.64 -21.29 10.43
C ALA A 128 16.76 -21.57 11.67
N ASP A 129 17.15 -22.56 12.49
CA ASP A 129 16.48 -22.93 13.74
C ASP A 129 16.82 -22.00 14.93
N ASP A 130 17.77 -21.06 14.77
CA ASP A 130 18.19 -20.11 15.81
C ASP A 130 17.42 -18.76 15.77
N ILE A 131 16.47 -18.58 14.82
CA ILE A 131 15.64 -17.37 14.59
C ILE A 131 14.17 -17.68 14.88
#